data_AF-A0A7N2N6T3-F1
#
_entry.id   AF-A0A7N2N6T3-F1
#
_cell.length_a   1.000
_cell.length_b   1.000
_cell.length_c   1.000
_cell.angle_alpha   90.00
_cell.angle_beta   90.00
_cell.angle_gamma   90.00
#
_symmetry.space_group_name_H-M   'P 1'
#
loop_
_entity.id
_entity.type
_entity.pdbx_description
1 polymer ?
#
loop_
_entity_poly.entity_id
_entity_poly.type
_entity_poly.pdbx_seq_one_letter_code
_entity_poly.pdbx_strand_id
1 'polypeptide(L)'
;MLDEVVDRVGEENVVQLVTDNAANYKLAGEMLMQKRKCLFWTPCATHCLDLTLEDFEKKIKDHKYTIAKGKKITTYIYSRAMLLNWLRDFTKGRELIRPAVARFATSYLTLSCLNEFKGELMTMFSSE
;
A
#
# COMPACT_ATOMS: atom_id res chain seq x y z
N MET A 1 -22.48 6.81 -14.95
CA MET A 1 -21.93 5.71 -14.12
C MET A 1 -22.24 5.88 -12.63
N LEU A 2 -21.64 6.82 -11.88
CA LEU A 2 -21.95 6.97 -10.44
C LEU A 2 -23.39 7.43 -10.19
N ASP A 3 -23.83 8.41 -10.98
CA ASP A 3 -25.18 8.96 -10.91
C ASP A 3 -26.27 7.93 -11.25
N GLU A 4 -26.05 7.12 -12.28
CA GLU A 4 -26.93 5.99 -12.65
C GLU A 4 -27.01 4.92 -11.55
N VAL A 5 -25.93 4.70 -10.79
CA VAL A 5 -25.96 3.77 -9.65
C VAL A 5 -26.86 4.33 -8.56
N VAL A 6 -26.82 5.65 -8.30
CA VAL A 6 -27.74 6.29 -7.35
C VAL A 6 -29.18 6.16 -7.82
N ASP A 7 -29.48 6.37 -9.11
CA ASP A 7 -30.83 6.17 -9.65
C ASP A 7 -31.33 4.74 -9.48
N ARG A 8 -30.45 3.75 -9.70
CA ARG A 8 -30.80 2.33 -9.54
C ARG A 8 -31.07 1.92 -8.09
N VAL A 9 -30.37 2.54 -7.14
CA VAL A 9 -30.51 2.25 -5.70
C VAL A 9 -31.65 3.08 -5.08
N GLY A 10 -32.01 4.21 -5.69
CA GLY A 10 -32.89 5.22 -5.11
C GLY A 10 -32.08 6.23 -4.29
N GLU A 11 -32.25 7.51 -4.57
CA GLU A 11 -31.48 8.58 -3.93
C GLU A 11 -31.69 8.61 -2.41
N GLU A 12 -32.92 8.31 -1.97
CA GLU A 12 -33.30 8.20 -0.57
C GLU A 12 -32.55 7.10 0.18
N ASN A 13 -31.98 6.12 -0.54
CA ASN A 13 -31.27 4.99 0.02
C ASN A 13 -29.74 5.18 0.02
N VAL A 14 -29.24 6.29 -0.55
CA VAL A 14 -27.80 6.56 -0.66
C VAL A 14 -27.41 7.80 0.11
N VAL A 15 -26.78 7.58 1.26
CA VAL A 15 -26.30 8.65 2.14
C VAL A 15 -24.88 9.12 1.74
N GLN A 16 -24.02 8.17 1.37
CA GLN A 16 -22.60 8.44 1.14
C GLN A 16 -22.05 7.67 -0.05
N LEU A 17 -21.22 8.34 -0.85
CA LEU A 17 -20.37 7.72 -1.84
C LEU A 17 -18.90 7.78 -1.42
N VAL A 18 -18.24 6.63 -1.41
CA VAL A 18 -16.80 6.52 -1.12
C VAL A 18 -16.08 5.97 -2.34
N THR A 19 -15.16 6.75 -2.91
CA THR A 19 -14.34 6.34 -4.07
C THR A 19 -12.87 6.66 -3.82
N ASP A 20 -11.98 6.24 -4.72
CA ASP A 20 -10.61 6.73 -4.68
C ASP A 20 -10.53 8.26 -4.88
N ASN A 21 -9.36 8.83 -4.61
CA ASN A 21 -9.11 10.27 -4.61
C ASN A 21 -8.47 10.75 -5.92
N ALA A 22 -8.53 9.97 -7.00
CA ALA A 22 -8.04 10.43 -8.29
C ALA A 22 -8.91 11.62 -8.78
N ALA A 23 -8.29 12.52 -9.57
CA ALA A 23 -8.89 13.80 -9.92
C ALA A 23 -10.25 13.66 -10.62
N ASN A 24 -10.42 12.63 -11.44
CA ASN A 24 -11.68 12.30 -12.11
C ASN A 24 -12.79 11.90 -11.12
N TYR A 25 -12.48 11.11 -10.10
CA TYR A 25 -13.46 10.69 -9.09
C TYR A 25 -13.79 11.81 -8.12
N LYS A 26 -12.80 12.65 -7.77
CA LYS A 26 -13.05 13.86 -7.01
C LYS A 26 -14.02 14.79 -7.73
N LEU A 27 -13.75 15.10 -9.00
CA LEU A 27 -14.63 15.94 -9.81
C LEU A 27 -16.03 15.33 -9.95
N ALA A 28 -16.12 14.01 -10.23
CA ALA A 28 -17.40 13.33 -10.34
C ALA A 28 -18.19 13.34 -9.02
N GLY A 29 -17.51 13.16 -7.87
CA GLY A 29 -18.10 13.25 -6.54
C GLY A 29 -18.63 14.66 -6.25
N GLU A 30 -17.85 15.69 -6.57
CA GLU A 30 -18.27 17.10 -6.42
C GLU A 30 -19.49 17.43 -7.29
N MET A 31 -19.48 17.00 -8.56
CA MET A 31 -20.62 17.18 -9.47
C MET A 31 -21.87 16.43 -8.97
N LEU A 32 -21.70 15.23 -8.42
CA LEU A 32 -22.80 14.44 -7.88
C LEU A 32 -23.41 15.10 -6.63
N MET A 33 -22.58 15.61 -5.72
CA MET A 33 -23.04 16.39 -4.56
C MET A 33 -23.75 17.70 -4.98
N GLN A 34 -23.33 18.32 -6.08
CA GLN A 34 -24.02 19.48 -6.63
C GLN A 34 -25.42 19.11 -7.14
N LYS A 35 -25.55 17.96 -7.81
CA LYS A 35 -26.81 17.44 -8.35
C LYS A 35 -27.75 16.92 -7.24
N ARG A 36 -27.22 16.18 -6.27
CA ARG A 36 -27.97 15.43 -5.24
C ARG A 36 -27.61 15.94 -3.85
N LYS A 37 -28.42 16.85 -3.32
CA LYS A 37 -28.11 17.62 -2.09
C LYS A 37 -28.11 16.78 -0.81
N CYS A 38 -28.75 15.61 -0.82
CA CYS A 38 -28.85 14.71 0.33
C CYS A 38 -27.72 13.67 0.38
N LEU A 39 -26.84 13.64 -0.63
CA LEU A 39 -25.73 12.71 -0.73
C LEU A 39 -24.41 13.46 -0.52
N PHE A 40 -23.47 12.84 0.19
CA PHE A 40 -22.10 13.34 0.29
C PHE A 40 -21.08 12.37 -0.30
N TRP A 41 -20.03 12.93 -0.88
CA TRP A 41 -18.87 12.19 -1.36
C TRP A 41 -17.70 12.37 -0.40
N THR A 42 -16.97 11.30 -0.15
CA THR A 42 -15.71 11.33 0.61
C THR A 42 -14.66 10.46 -0.06
N PRO A 43 -13.38 10.84 0.02
CA PRO A 43 -12.31 10.01 -0.50
C PRO A 43 -12.12 8.76 0.38
N CYS A 44 -11.66 7.68 -0.25
CA CYS A 44 -11.36 6.42 0.40
C CYS A 44 -10.18 6.57 1.37
N ALA A 45 -10.43 6.29 2.66
CA ALA A 45 -9.42 6.39 3.71
C ALA A 45 -8.17 5.53 3.43
N THR A 46 -8.35 4.30 2.96
CA THR A 46 -7.24 3.41 2.60
C THR A 46 -6.36 4.01 1.50
N HIS A 47 -6.98 4.64 0.50
CA HIS A 47 -6.24 5.30 -0.58
C HIS A 47 -5.55 6.58 -0.09
N CYS A 48 -6.18 7.37 0.77
CA CYS A 48 -5.56 8.53 1.40
C CYS A 48 -4.31 8.16 2.22
N LEU A 49 -4.36 7.04 2.96
CA LEU A 49 -3.21 6.52 3.68
C LEU A 49 -2.10 6.08 2.72
N ASP A 50 -2.44 5.41 1.61
CA ASP A 50 -1.44 4.98 0.61
C ASP A 50 -0.72 6.19 -0.02
N LEU A 51 -1.45 7.26 -0.35
CA LEU A 51 -0.88 8.51 -0.83
C LEU A 51 -0.02 9.23 0.23
N THR A 52 -0.41 9.16 1.51
CA THR A 52 0.40 9.71 2.60
C THR A 52 1.75 8.99 2.69
N LEU A 53 1.74 7.66 2.56
CA LEU A 53 2.97 6.85 2.54
C LEU A 53 3.84 7.11 1.31
N GLU A 54 3.21 7.34 0.14
CA GLU A 54 3.90 7.80 -1.06
C GLU A 54 4.61 9.13 -0.84
N ASP A 55 3.91 10.09 -0.23
CA ASP A 55 4.45 11.40 0.08
C ASP A 55 5.65 11.31 1.03
N PHE A 56 5.59 10.46 2.04
CA PHE A 56 6.74 10.17 2.90
C PHE A 56 7.91 9.57 2.12
N GLU A 57 7.67 8.57 1.25
CA GLU A 57 8.72 7.98 0.41
C GLU A 57 9.35 9.01 -0.53
N LYS A 58 8.59 9.98 -1.05
CA LYS A 58 9.09 11.00 -1.99
C LYS A 58 9.75 12.20 -1.30
N LYS A 59 9.18 12.68 -0.20
CA LYS A 59 9.54 13.97 0.44
C LYS A 59 10.57 13.81 1.56
N ILE A 60 10.61 12.66 2.24
CA ILE A 60 11.57 12.40 3.31
C ILE A 60 12.76 11.62 2.72
N LYS A 61 13.95 12.26 2.69
CA LYS A 61 15.16 11.70 2.07
C LYS A 61 15.55 10.35 2.68
N ASP A 62 15.47 10.22 4.00
CA ASP A 62 15.82 9.00 4.71
C ASP A 62 14.87 7.84 4.38
N HIS A 63 13.58 8.13 4.20
CA HIS A 63 12.60 7.13 3.77
C HIS A 63 12.91 6.65 2.36
N LYS A 64 13.11 7.57 1.41
CA LYS A 64 13.48 7.24 0.03
C LYS A 64 14.70 6.32 -0.02
N TYR A 65 15.74 6.69 0.71
CA TYR A 65 16.98 5.94 0.76
C TYR A 65 16.82 4.56 1.40
N THR A 66 16.14 4.49 2.54
CA THR A 66 15.92 3.26 3.30
C THR A 66 15.05 2.27 2.53
N ILE A 67 13.95 2.74 1.92
CA ILE A 67 13.08 1.91 1.08
C ILE A 67 13.85 1.37 -0.13
N ALA A 68 14.67 2.20 -0.79
CA ALA A 68 15.49 1.75 -1.91
C ALA A 68 16.51 0.66 -1.50
N LYS A 69 17.13 0.79 -0.32
CA LYS A 69 18.01 -0.24 0.23
C LYS A 69 17.27 -1.52 0.58
N GLY A 70 16.11 -1.42 1.24
CA GLY A 70 15.27 -2.57 1.55
C GLY A 70 14.87 -3.34 0.29
N LYS A 71 14.42 -2.63 -0.76
CA LYS A 71 14.12 -3.21 -2.07
C LYS A 71 15.33 -3.91 -2.71
N LYS A 72 16.54 -3.36 -2.57
CA LYS A 72 17.77 -4.03 -3.06
C LYS A 72 18.04 -5.34 -2.32
N ILE A 73 17.92 -5.34 -0.99
CA ILE A 73 18.13 -6.55 -0.17
C ILE A 73 17.12 -7.63 -0.54
N THR A 74 15.83 -7.29 -0.58
CA THR A 74 14.79 -8.27 -0.94
C THR A 74 14.97 -8.76 -2.37
N THR A 75 15.20 -7.87 -3.34
CA THR A 75 15.43 -8.28 -4.73
C THR A 75 16.61 -9.24 -4.84
N TYR A 76 17.72 -8.95 -4.16
CA TYR A 76 18.90 -9.81 -4.15
C TYR A 76 18.59 -11.22 -3.64
N ILE A 77 17.89 -11.34 -2.51
CA ILE A 77 17.51 -12.63 -1.90
C ILE A 77 16.55 -13.39 -2.83
N TYR A 78 15.45 -12.78 -3.24
CA TYR A 78 14.42 -13.46 -4.04
C TYR A 78 14.86 -13.77 -5.47
N SER A 79 15.89 -13.10 -6.00
CA SER A 79 16.44 -13.38 -7.33
C SER A 79 17.24 -14.69 -7.42
N ARG A 80 17.56 -15.33 -6.28
CA ARG A 80 18.42 -16.52 -6.22
C ARG A 80 17.74 -17.62 -5.42
N ALA A 81 17.44 -18.74 -6.06
CA ALA A 81 16.76 -19.88 -5.43
C ALA A 81 17.46 -20.36 -4.14
N MET A 82 18.80 -20.40 -4.14
CA MET A 82 19.59 -20.75 -2.96
C MET A 82 19.35 -19.78 -1.78
N LEU A 83 19.43 -18.47 -2.02
CA LEU A 83 19.20 -17.47 -0.96
C LEU A 83 17.75 -17.46 -0.48
N LEU A 84 16.79 -17.71 -1.38
CA LEU A 84 15.38 -17.84 -1.01
C LEU A 84 15.14 -19.06 -0.12
N ASN A 85 15.80 -20.19 -0.40
CA ASN A 85 15.72 -21.37 0.46
C ASN A 85 16.35 -21.09 1.83
N TRP A 86 17.54 -20.50 1.86
CA TRP A 86 18.16 -20.08 3.12
C TRP A 86 17.28 -19.12 3.90
N LEU A 87 16.71 -18.11 3.26
CA LEU A 87 15.77 -17.20 3.91
C LEU A 87 14.68 -18.01 4.64
N ARG A 88 14.05 -18.97 3.95
CA ARG A 88 12.99 -19.80 4.53
C ARG A 88 13.49 -20.66 5.69
N ASP A 89 14.70 -21.20 5.63
CA ASP A 89 15.27 -21.98 6.71
C ASP A 89 15.51 -21.11 7.96
N PHE A 90 16.11 -19.93 7.77
CA PHE A 90 16.44 -19.01 8.86
C PHE A 90 15.21 -18.30 9.44
N THR A 91 14.18 -18.00 8.64
CA THR A 91 12.97 -17.29 9.09
C THR A 91 11.80 -18.21 9.44
N LYS A 92 11.97 -19.53 9.36
CA LYS A 92 10.93 -20.56 9.53
C LYS A 92 9.78 -20.41 8.52
N GLY A 93 10.14 -20.20 7.26
CA GLY A 93 9.23 -20.08 6.13
C GLY A 93 8.55 -18.71 6.01
N ARG A 94 8.97 -17.71 6.81
CA ARG A 94 8.38 -16.37 6.77
C ARG A 94 8.99 -15.54 5.65
N GLU A 95 8.12 -14.94 4.84
CA GLU A 95 8.53 -14.12 3.69
C GLU A 95 8.81 -12.67 4.12
N LEU A 96 9.87 -12.07 3.55
CA LEU A 96 10.18 -10.64 3.79
C LEU A 96 9.24 -9.67 3.07
N ILE A 97 8.66 -10.07 1.94
CA ILE A 97 7.75 -9.22 1.18
C ILE A 97 6.34 -9.55 1.66
N ARG A 98 5.67 -8.54 2.23
CA ARG A 98 4.28 -8.64 2.65
C ARG A 98 3.42 -7.73 1.78
N PRO A 99 2.74 -8.29 0.75
CA PRO A 99 1.85 -7.51 -0.10
C PRO A 99 0.74 -6.87 0.74
N ALA A 100 0.53 -5.58 0.55
CA ALA A 100 -0.65 -4.88 1.02
C ALA A 100 -1.57 -4.56 -0.16
N VAL A 101 -2.86 -4.35 0.15
CA VAL A 101 -3.84 -3.83 -0.83
C VAL A 101 -3.39 -2.48 -1.38
N ALA A 102 -2.69 -1.70 -0.55
CA ALA A 102 -2.10 -0.41 -0.87
C ALA A 102 -0.64 -0.59 -1.37
N ARG A 103 -0.30 0.06 -2.48
CA ARG A 103 0.97 -0.16 -3.17
C ARG A 103 2.16 0.30 -2.32
N PHE A 104 2.05 1.48 -1.71
CA PHE A 104 3.13 2.08 -0.93
C PHE A 104 3.24 1.44 0.45
N ALA A 105 2.13 0.98 1.03
CA ALA A 105 2.13 0.20 2.27
C ALA A 105 3.02 -1.06 2.18
N THR A 106 3.10 -1.70 1.00
CA THR A 106 3.97 -2.87 0.78
C THR A 106 5.44 -2.55 1.06
N SER A 107 5.94 -1.36 0.68
CA SER A 107 7.32 -0.94 0.97
C SER A 107 7.59 -0.88 2.47
N TYR A 108 6.68 -0.30 3.24
CA TYR A 108 6.82 -0.13 4.69
C TYR A 108 6.70 -1.45 5.45
N LEU A 109 5.76 -2.31 5.06
CA LEU A 109 5.65 -3.65 5.62
C LEU A 109 6.90 -4.49 5.33
N THR A 110 7.46 -4.38 4.13
CA THR A 110 8.72 -5.05 3.77
C THR A 110 9.88 -4.57 4.66
N LEU A 111 9.98 -3.26 4.93
CA LEU A 111 10.98 -2.73 5.86
C LEU A 111 10.75 -3.23 7.30
N SER A 112 9.50 -3.34 7.73
CA SER A 112 9.16 -3.92 9.04
C SER A 112 9.65 -5.36 9.15
N CYS A 113 9.43 -6.18 8.12
CA CYS A 113 9.92 -7.56 8.09
C CYS A 113 11.46 -7.62 8.08
N LEU A 114 12.12 -6.78 7.28
CA LEU A 114 13.60 -6.70 7.29
C LEU A 114 14.16 -6.34 8.67
N ASN A 115 13.46 -5.48 9.42
CA ASN A 115 13.85 -5.14 10.78
C ASN A 115 13.56 -6.28 11.76
N GLU A 116 12.41 -6.94 11.65
CA GLU A 116 12.03 -8.09 12.48
C GLU A 116 13.03 -9.24 12.34
N PHE A 117 13.43 -9.56 11.10
CA PHE A 117 14.35 -10.65 10.79
C PHE A 117 15.82 -10.23 10.71
N LYS A 118 16.17 -9.06 11.24
CA LYS A 118 17.52 -8.50 11.09
C LYS A 118 18.60 -9.46 11.63
N GLY A 119 18.33 -10.11 12.77
CA GLY A 119 19.27 -11.05 13.39
C GLY A 119 19.49 -12.27 12.52
N GLU A 120 18.41 -12.93 12.11
CA GLU A 120 18.40 -14.11 11.26
C GLU A 120 19.07 -13.84 9.91
N LEU A 121 18.79 -12.68 9.30
CA LEU A 121 19.42 -12.28 8.04
C LEU A 121 20.93 -12.06 8.20
N MET A 122 21.38 -11.45 9.30
CA MET A 122 22.81 -11.28 9.57
C MET A 122 23.50 -12.64 9.75
N THR A 123 22.89 -13.57 10.47
CA THR A 123 23.41 -14.94 10.62
C THR A 123 23.46 -15.67 9.28
N MET A 124 22.41 -15.55 8.45
CA MET A 124 22.36 -16.16 7.12
C MET A 124 23.56 -15.77 6.25
N PHE A 125 24.01 -14.50 6.31
CA PHE A 125 25.15 -14.02 5.53
C PHE A 125 26.51 -14.17 6.20
N SER A 126 26.55 -14.56 7.48
CA SER A 126 27.78 -14.74 8.26
C SER A 126 28.08 -16.22 8.55
N SER A 127 27.20 -17.13 8.13
CA SER A 127 27.42 -18.57 8.23
C SER A 127 28.33 -19.00 7.08
N GLU A 128 29.53 -19.50 7.41
CA GLU A 128 30.51 -20.06 6.46
C GLU A 128 29.96 -21.30 5.72
#